data_AF-A0A535ANX6-F1
#
_entry.id   AF-A0A535ANX6-F1
#
_cell.length_a   1.000
_cell.length_b   1.000
_cell.length_c   1.000
_cell.angle_alpha   90.00
_cell.angle_beta   90.00
_cell.angle_gamma   90.00
#
_symmetry.space_group_name_H-M   'P 1'
#
loop_
_entity.id
_entity.type
_entity.pdbx_description
1 polymer ?
#
loop_
_entity_poly.entity_id
_entity_poly.type
_entity_poly.pdbx_seq_one_letter_code
_entity_poly.pdbx_strand_id
1 'polypeptide(L)'
;GFERAESRYAITLRQIVCAMRNRTDSLEMAQLAVANRDRGVVGFDIAGEEAGYPPEKHLAAFQLCHRENFSITIHAGEGFGP
;
A
#
# COMPACT_ATOMS: atom_id res chain seq x y z
N GLY A 1 3.43 -17.89 6.69
CA GLY A 1 3.40 -17.83 5.22
C GLY A 1 4.77 -17.55 4.67
N PHE A 2 5.24 -16.31 4.82
CA PHE A 2 6.57 -15.87 4.39
C PHE A 2 7.70 -16.68 5.05
N GLU A 3 7.70 -16.80 6.38
CA GLU A 3 8.72 -17.58 7.11
C GLU A 3 8.89 -19.01 6.58
N ARG A 4 7.79 -19.68 6.22
CA ARG A 4 7.81 -21.04 5.67
C ARG A 4 8.46 -21.09 4.28
N ALA A 5 8.25 -20.07 3.46
CA ALA A 5 8.82 -20.00 2.13
C ALA A 5 10.29 -19.56 2.19
N GLU A 6 10.62 -18.55 3.00
CA GLU A 6 12.00 -18.08 3.19
C GLU A 6 12.90 -19.15 3.85
N SER A 7 12.35 -20.03 4.70
CA SER A 7 13.12 -21.15 5.28
C SER A 7 13.36 -22.30 4.28
N ARG A 8 12.50 -22.43 3.27
CA ARG A 8 12.57 -23.52 2.28
C ARG A 8 13.30 -23.11 1.00
N TYR A 9 13.25 -21.82 0.66
CA TYR A 9 13.76 -21.27 -0.58
C TYR A 9 14.62 -20.05 -0.26
N ALA A 10 15.77 -19.90 -0.92
CA ALA A 10 16.68 -18.76 -0.75
C ALA A 10 16.13 -17.47 -1.40
N ILE A 11 14.95 -17.05 -0.97
CA ILE A 11 14.24 -15.85 -1.40
C ILE A 11 13.86 -15.02 -0.18
N THR A 12 13.66 -13.73 -0.37
CA THR A 12 13.14 -12.82 0.66
C THR A 12 11.76 -12.34 0.24
N LEU A 13 10.80 -12.38 1.15
CA LEU A 13 9.39 -12.05 0.88
C LEU A 13 8.94 -10.88 1.76
N ARG A 14 8.35 -9.88 1.14
CA ARG A 14 7.78 -8.71 1.82
C ARG A 14 6.41 -8.40 1.23
N GLN A 15 5.61 -7.63 1.97
CA GLN A 15 4.26 -7.26 1.57
C GLN A 15 4.11 -5.75 1.41
N ILE A 16 3.35 -5.35 0.40
CA ILE A 16 2.79 -4.00 0.29
C ILE A 16 1.28 -4.14 0.52
N VAL A 17 0.70 -3.26 1.33
CA VAL A 17 -0.74 -3.22 1.58
C VAL A 17 -1.35 -2.19 0.64
N CYS A 18 -2.21 -2.65 -0.26
CA CYS A 18 -2.90 -1.82 -1.24
C CYS A 18 -4.30 -1.45 -0.74
N ALA A 19 -4.62 -0.16 -0.69
CA ALA A 19 -6.01 0.29 -0.67
C ALA A 19 -6.57 0.34 -2.10
N MET A 20 -7.88 0.17 -2.24
CA MET A 20 -8.54 0.27 -3.56
C MET A 20 -9.13 1.66 -3.76
N ARG A 21 -8.87 2.25 -4.94
CA ARG A 21 -9.32 3.58 -5.35
C ARG A 21 -10.83 3.79 -5.28
N ASN A 22 -11.60 2.72 -5.47
CA ASN A 22 -13.06 2.73 -5.39
C ASN A 22 -13.64 2.50 -3.98
N ARG A 23 -12.79 2.46 -2.95
CA ARG A 23 -13.17 2.30 -1.53
C ARG A 23 -12.77 3.52 -0.71
N THR A 24 -13.28 3.61 0.51
CA THR A 24 -13.07 4.75 1.42
C THR A 24 -12.19 4.40 2.63
N ASP A 25 -11.66 3.18 2.70
CA ASP A 25 -10.91 2.62 3.84
C ASP A 25 -9.38 2.78 3.73
N SER A 26 -8.90 3.63 2.82
CA SER A 26 -7.45 3.82 2.59
C SER A 26 -6.66 4.24 3.83
N LEU A 27 -7.24 5.04 4.73
CA LEU A 27 -6.58 5.42 5.98
C LEU A 27 -6.41 4.21 6.91
N GLU A 28 -7.42 3.36 7.02
CA GLU A 28 -7.36 2.12 7.79
C GLU A 28 -6.31 1.17 7.21
N MET A 29 -6.24 1.06 5.87
CA MET A 29 -5.22 0.24 5.20
C MET A 29 -3.80 0.78 5.44
N ALA A 30 -3.60 2.09 5.44
CA ALA A 30 -2.32 2.70 5.79
C ALA A 30 -1.95 2.47 7.27
N GLN A 31 -2.91 2.57 8.19
CA GLN A 31 -2.70 2.23 9.61
C GLN A 31 -2.30 0.75 9.77
N LEU A 32 -2.99 -0.16 9.09
CA LEU A 32 -2.66 -1.58 9.07
C LEU A 32 -1.25 -1.81 8.53
N ALA A 33 -0.87 -1.12 7.46
CA ALA A 33 0.44 -1.25 6.85
C ALA A 33 1.57 -0.84 7.81
N VAL A 34 1.45 0.35 8.41
CA VAL A 34 2.41 0.87 9.40
C VAL A 34 2.47 -0.03 10.63
N ALA A 35 1.32 -0.48 11.16
CA ALA A 35 1.25 -1.33 12.33
C ALA A 35 1.94 -2.70 12.14
N ASN A 36 2.14 -3.13 10.88
CA ASN A 36 2.79 -4.40 10.55
C ASN A 36 4.18 -4.22 9.91
N ARG A 37 4.80 -3.04 10.04
CA ARG A 37 6.14 -2.77 9.48
C ARG A 37 7.22 -3.74 9.94
N ASP A 38 7.13 -4.19 11.20
CA ASP A 38 8.08 -5.14 11.81
C ASP A 38 7.66 -6.60 11.58
N ARG A 39 6.61 -6.83 10.80
CA ARG A 39 6.03 -8.15 10.48
C ARG A 39 6.07 -8.47 8.98
N GLY A 40 6.93 -7.77 8.24
CA GLY A 40 7.20 -8.02 6.82
C GLY A 40 6.43 -7.12 5.84
N VAL A 41 5.62 -6.17 6.32
CA VAL A 41 5.02 -5.14 5.47
C VAL A 41 6.02 -3.99 5.27
N VAL A 42 6.27 -3.60 4.03
CA VAL A 42 7.34 -2.64 3.67
C VAL A 42 6.83 -1.39 2.97
N GLY A 43 5.54 -1.32 2.65
CA GLY A 43 4.96 -0.15 2.03
C GLY A 43 3.44 -0.18 1.97
N PHE A 44 2.88 0.97 1.64
CA PHE A 44 1.48 1.20 1.34
C PHE A 44 1.30 1.59 -0.14
N ASP A 45 0.18 1.22 -0.72
CA ASP A 45 -0.17 1.52 -2.11
C ASP A 45 -1.64 1.89 -2.30
N ILE A 46 -1.95 2.57 -3.41
CA ILE A 46 -3.31 2.63 -3.94
C ILE A 46 -3.37 2.00 -5.34
N ALA A 47 -4.34 1.11 -5.53
CA ALA A 47 -4.56 0.38 -6.77
C ALA A 47 -6.06 0.38 -7.17
N GLY A 48 -6.38 -0.28 -8.26
CA GLY A 48 -7.74 -0.34 -8.82
C GLY A 48 -7.99 0.72 -9.89
N GLU A 49 -9.25 0.86 -10.29
CA GLU A 49 -9.65 1.72 -11.40
C GLU A 49 -9.26 3.19 -11.15
N GLU A 50 -8.54 3.79 -12.11
CA GLU A 50 -8.08 5.18 -12.00
C GLU A 50 -9.16 6.19 -12.46
N ALA A 51 -9.92 5.84 -13.51
CA ALA A 51 -10.97 6.69 -14.05
C ALA A 51 -12.10 6.91 -13.02
N GLY A 52 -12.41 8.16 -12.70
CA GLY A 52 -13.44 8.51 -11.71
C GLY A 52 -13.02 8.34 -10.23
N TYR A 53 -11.85 7.77 -9.96
CA TYR A 53 -11.32 7.55 -8.63
C TYR A 53 -9.94 8.21 -8.45
N PRO A 54 -9.92 9.54 -8.37
CA PRO A 54 -8.69 10.32 -8.38
C PRO A 54 -7.93 10.14 -7.04
N PRO A 55 -6.59 10.17 -7.07
CA PRO A 55 -5.75 9.78 -5.92
C PRO A 55 -5.91 10.70 -4.69
N GLU A 56 -6.37 11.94 -4.87
CA GLU A 56 -6.53 12.93 -3.80
C GLU A 56 -7.54 12.49 -2.74
N LYS A 57 -8.47 11.58 -3.08
CA LYS A 57 -9.40 10.96 -2.11
C LYS A 57 -8.68 10.18 -1.01
N HIS A 58 -7.42 9.82 -1.20
CA HIS A 58 -6.60 9.03 -0.28
C HIS A 58 -5.53 9.85 0.44
N LEU A 59 -5.58 11.19 0.38
CA LEU A 59 -4.56 12.08 0.93
C LEU A 59 -4.23 11.80 2.41
N ALA A 60 -5.23 11.50 3.24
CA ALA A 60 -5.03 11.18 4.65
C ALA A 60 -4.14 9.93 4.86
N ALA A 61 -4.28 8.92 4.00
CA ALA A 61 -3.45 7.72 4.03
C ALA A 61 -1.99 8.05 3.69
N PHE A 62 -1.76 8.84 2.64
CA PHE A 62 -0.42 9.27 2.26
C PHE A 62 0.24 10.14 3.33
N GLN A 63 -0.51 11.06 3.95
CA GLN A 63 -0.01 11.90 5.04
C GLN A 63 0.34 11.07 6.28
N LEU A 64 -0.45 10.04 6.60
CA LEU A 64 -0.10 9.08 7.66
C LEU A 64 1.21 8.37 7.34
N CYS A 65 1.33 7.74 6.17
CA CYS A 65 2.55 7.03 5.79
C CYS A 65 3.77 7.96 5.78
N HIS A 66 3.64 9.19 5.28
CA HIS A 66 4.71 10.19 5.32
C HIS A 66 5.16 10.50 6.75
N ARG A 67 4.21 10.77 7.66
CA ARG A 67 4.51 11.10 9.07
C ARG A 67 5.16 9.94 9.82
N GLU A 68 4.80 8.71 9.47
CA GLU A 68 5.37 7.47 10.03
C GLU A 68 6.68 7.05 9.34
N ASN A 69 7.18 7.85 8.40
CA ASN A 69 8.35 7.56 7.56
C ASN A 69 8.25 6.19 6.87
N PHE A 70 7.07 5.89 6.33
CA PHE A 70 6.74 4.62 5.69
C PHE A 70 6.70 4.76 4.17
N SER A 71 7.16 3.72 3.46
CA SER A 71 7.23 3.72 1.99
C SER A 71 5.83 3.79 1.37
N ILE A 72 5.71 4.57 0.30
CA ILE A 72 4.47 4.72 -0.48
C ILE A 72 4.80 4.40 -1.94
N THR A 73 3.91 3.66 -2.59
CA THR A 73 3.81 3.58 -4.05
C THR A 73 2.37 3.91 -4.46
N ILE A 74 2.16 4.28 -5.73
CA ILE A 74 0.86 4.68 -6.26
C ILE A 74 0.80 4.19 -7.71
N HIS A 75 -0.21 3.40 -8.07
CA HIS A 75 -0.56 3.21 -9.48
C HIS A 75 -1.05 4.54 -10.06
N ALA A 76 -0.41 5.03 -11.12
CA ALA A 76 -0.79 6.30 -11.76
C ALA A 76 -0.49 6.27 -13.26
N GLY A 77 -1.48 6.64 -14.07
CA GLY A 77 -1.34 6.72 -15.53
C GLY A 77 -1.37 5.36 -16.23
N GLU A 78 -1.90 4.33 -15.57
CA GLU A 78 -2.05 2.99 -16.13
C GLU A 78 -3.32 2.87 -16.99
N GLY A 79 -4.44 3.38 -16.49
CA GLY A 79 -5.76 3.31 -17.13
C GLY A 79 -6.40 4.68 -17.34
N PHE A 80 -5.91 5.72 -16.66
CA PHE A 80 -6.40 7.09 -16.80
C PHE A 80 -5.31 8.10 -16.38
N GLY A 81 -5.11 9.12 -17.20
CA GLY A 81 -4.15 10.20 -16.99
C GLY A 81 -4.51 11.40 -17.86
N PRO A 82 -3.79 12.54 -17.73
CA PRO A 82 -3.96 13.67 -18.63
C PRO A 82 -3.72 13.30 -20.11
#